data_AF-A0A973S905-F1
#
_entry.id   AF-A0A973S905-F1
#
_cell.length_a   1.000
_cell.length_b   1.000
_cell.length_c   1.000
_cell.angle_alpha   90.00
_cell.angle_beta   90.00
_cell.angle_gamma   90.00
#
_symmetry.space_group_name_H-M   'P 1'
#
loop_
_entity.id
_entity.type
_entity.pdbx_description
1 polymer ?
#
loop_
_entity_poly.entity_id
_entity_poly.type
_entity_poly.pdbx_seq_one_letter_code
_entity_poly.pdbx_strand_id
1 'polypeptide(L)' 'MTIEKREVYDQPSEVTAVNGAVELDGPDDVDVAMTPEAAEETSDRLAENAVKAAGQRRLQNYPLREQED' A
#
# COMPACT_ATOMS: atom_id res chain seq x y z
N MET A 1 8.75 -7.36 -21.81
CA MET A 1 7.83 -6.83 -20.79
C MET A 1 8.67 -5.98 -19.87
N THR A 2 8.65 -4.66 -20.05
CA THR A 2 9.44 -3.74 -19.23
C THR A 2 8.74 -3.63 -17.89
N ILE A 3 9.43 -3.94 -16.79
CA ILE A 3 8.90 -3.68 -15.45
C ILE A 3 9.14 -2.20 -15.19
N GLU A 4 8.10 -1.38 -15.38
CA GLU A 4 8.09 0.01 -14.91
C GLU A 4 8.29 0.00 -13.39
N LYS A 5 9.36 0.63 -12.92
CA LYS A 5 9.61 0.78 -11.47
C LYS A 5 8.63 1.82 -10.94
N ARG A 6 7.61 1.39 -10.20
CA ARG A 6 6.65 2.28 -9.55
C ARG A 6 7.35 3.13 -8.49
N GLU A 7 7.00 4.41 -8.43
CA GLU A 7 7.40 5.31 -7.35
C GLU A 7 6.75 4.88 -6.02
N VAL A 8 7.46 5.07 -4.91
CA VAL A 8 6.98 4.71 -3.57
C VAL A 8 6.91 5.99 -2.75
N TYR A 9 5.68 6.42 -2.45
CA TYR A 9 5.40 7.61 -1.67
C TYR A 9 5.38 7.29 -0.17
N ASP A 10 5.87 8.22 0.67
CA ASP A 10 5.84 8.12 2.14
C ASP A 10 4.69 8.93 2.76
N GLN A 11 4.00 9.74 1.95
CA GLN A 11 2.79 10.47 2.32
C GLN A 11 1.56 9.56 2.17
N PRO A 12 0.68 9.47 3.19
CA PRO A 12 -0.58 8.74 3.05
C PRO A 12 -1.56 9.50 2.15
N SER A 13 -2.47 8.76 1.50
CA SER A 13 -3.62 9.34 0.82
C SER A 13 -4.60 10.01 1.78
N GLU A 14 -5.29 11.04 1.31
CA GLU A 14 -6.46 11.62 1.99
C GLU A 14 -7.69 10.74 1.74
N VAL A 15 -8.55 10.60 2.76
CA VAL A 15 -9.77 9.78 2.68
C VAL A 15 -10.95 10.54 3.24
N THR A 16 -12.00 10.70 2.44
CA THR A 16 -13.22 11.45 2.80
C THR A 16 -14.49 10.65 2.49
N ALA A 17 -15.56 10.90 3.26
CA ALA A 17 -16.88 10.33 3.01
C ALA A 17 -17.80 11.39 2.40
N VAL A 18 -18.23 11.18 1.15
CA VAL A 18 -19.03 12.15 0.38
C VAL A 18 -20.19 11.42 -0.26
N ASN A 19 -21.43 11.83 0.05
CA ASN A 19 -22.65 11.31 -0.58
C ASN A 19 -22.80 9.78 -0.61
N GLY A 20 -22.34 9.08 0.44
CA GLY A 20 -22.42 7.62 0.54
C GLY A 20 -21.30 6.87 -0.22
N ALA A 21 -20.33 7.59 -0.75
CA ALA A 21 -19.09 7.05 -1.28
C ALA A 21 -17.90 7.39 -0.36
N VAL A 22 -16.86 6.58 -0.44
CA VAL A 22 -15.54 6.86 0.12
C VAL A 22 -14.65 7.29 -1.02
N GLU A 23 -14.11 8.51 -0.93
CA GLU A 23 -13.18 9.09 -1.90
C GLU A 23 -11.76 8.98 -1.32
N LEU A 24 -10.82 8.56 -2.16
CA LEU A 24 -9.39 8.48 -1.85
C LEU A 24 -8.64 9.36 -2.84
N ASP A 25 -7.87 10.31 -2.32
CA ASP A 25 -6.97 11.18 -3.08
C ASP A 25 -5.51 10.87 -2.69
N GLY A 26 -4.73 10.35 -3.64
CA GLY A 26 -3.36 9.90 -3.42
C GLY A 26 -2.29 10.79 -4.04
N PRO A 27 -1.04 10.70 -3.57
CA PRO A 27 0.07 11.57 -3.99
C PRO A 27 0.48 11.47 -5.48
N ASP A 28 -0.14 10.57 -6.25
CA ASP A 28 0.11 10.30 -7.67
C ASP A 28 -1.14 10.53 -8.52
N ASP A 29 -1.93 11.56 -8.20
CA ASP A 29 -3.23 11.86 -8.81
C ASP A 29 -4.19 10.64 -8.77
N VAL A 30 -4.12 9.85 -7.70
CA VAL A 30 -5.00 8.69 -7.50
C VAL A 30 -6.32 9.20 -6.95
N ASP A 31 -7.34 9.31 -7.80
CA ASP A 31 -8.73 9.64 -7.42
C ASP A 31 -9.63 8.41 -7.62
N VAL A 32 -10.12 7.84 -6.50
CA VAL A 32 -10.98 6.65 -6.50
C VAL A 32 -12.17 6.85 -5.57
N ALA A 33 -13.37 6.59 -6.08
CA ALA A 33 -14.60 6.53 -5.29
C ALA A 33 -15.09 5.08 -5.12
N MET A 34 -15.46 4.71 -3.89
CA MET A 34 -15.84 3.34 -3.51
C MET A 34 -17.15 3.32 -2.72
N THR A 35 -17.89 2.21 -2.75
CA THR A 35 -18.95 1.99 -1.76
C THR A 35 -18.35 1.76 -0.37
N PRO A 36 -19.11 1.97 0.72
CA PRO A 36 -18.62 1.73 2.08
C PRO A 36 -18.07 0.31 2.28
N GLU A 37 -18.75 -0.71 1.77
CA GLU A 37 -18.35 -2.12 1.91
C GLU A 37 -17.06 -2.43 1.13
N ALA A 38 -16.91 -1.82 -0.05
CA ALA A 38 -15.70 -1.96 -0.84
C ALA A 38 -14.51 -1.27 -0.16
N ALA A 39 -14.74 -0.12 0.47
CA ALA A 39 -13.72 0.61 1.22
C ALA A 39 -13.28 -0.17 2.47
N GLU A 40 -14.22 -0.80 3.18
CA GLU A 40 -13.93 -1.65 4.34
C GLU A 40 -13.01 -2.83 3.95
N GLU A 41 -13.40 -3.62 2.96
CA GLU A 41 -12.60 -4.75 2.47
C GLU A 41 -11.23 -4.29 1.94
N THR A 42 -11.17 -3.12 1.30
CA THR A 42 -9.90 -2.56 0.82
C THR A 42 -9.01 -2.13 1.97
N SER A 43 -9.57 -1.57 3.03
CA SER A 43 -8.81 -1.18 4.22
C SER A 43 -8.14 -2.38 4.89
N ASP A 44 -8.83 -3.53 4.95
CA ASP A 44 -8.28 -4.77 5.48
C ASP A 44 -7.10 -5.28 4.63
N ARG A 45 -7.27 -5.28 3.31
CA ARG A 45 -6.20 -5.68 2.37
C ARG A 45 -5.00 -4.75 2.46
N LEU A 46 -5.22 -3.44 2.60
CA LEU A 46 -4.15 -2.46 2.78
C LEU A 46 -3.39 -2.72 4.08
N ALA A 47 -4.09 -2.92 5.20
CA ALA A 47 -3.48 -3.20 6.49
C ALA A 47 -2.64 -4.49 6.45
N GLU A 48 -3.18 -5.57 5.88
CA GLU A 48 -2.47 -6.84 5.75
C GLU A 48 -1.19 -6.70 4.92
N ASN A 49 -1.27 -6.02 3.76
CA ASN A 49 -0.12 -5.86 2.87
C ASN A 49 0.91 -4.86 3.38
N ALA A 50 0.51 -3.86 4.17
CA ALA A 50 1.45 -2.97 4.86
C ALA A 50 2.37 -3.75 5.81
N VAL A 51 1.82 -4.71 6.57
CA VAL A 51 2.63 -5.58 7.46
C VAL A 51 3.59 -6.45 6.66
N LYS A 52 3.11 -7.08 5.57
CA LYS A 52 3.96 -7.89 4.67
C LYS A 52 5.09 -7.06 4.07
N ALA A 53 4.79 -5.88 3.54
CA ALA A 53 5.77 -4.97 2.95
C ALA A 53 6.80 -4.50 3.98
N ALA A 54 6.39 -4.19 5.21
CA ALA A 54 7.31 -3.86 6.29
C ALA A 54 8.27 -5.01 6.61
N GLY A 55 7.77 -6.26 6.63
CA GLY A 55 8.59 -7.46 6.79
C GLY A 55 9.59 -7.65 5.65
N GLN A 56 9.13 -7.53 4.40
CA GLN A 56 9.97 -7.61 3.20
C GLN A 56 11.08 -6.55 3.22
N ARG A 57 10.75 -5.28 3.53
CA ARG A 57 11.71 -4.19 3.65
C ARG A 57 12.77 -4.46 4.71
N ARG A 58 12.38 -5.04 5.86
CA ARG A 58 13.33 -5.45 6.89
C ARG A 58 14.25 -6.54 6.37
N LEU A 59 13.71 -7.62 5.81
CA LEU A 59 14.50 -8.77 5.34
C LEU A 59 15.45 -8.43 4.19
N GLN A 60 15.07 -7.53 3.27
CA GLN A 60 15.98 -7.02 2.24
C GLN A 60 17.22 -6.34 2.81
N ASN A 61 17.11 -5.73 3.99
CA ASN A 61 18.21 -5.06 4.68
C ASN A 61 19.04 -6.00 5.57
N TYR A 62 18.68 -7.29 5.66
CA TYR A 62 19.49 -8.32 6.33
C TYR A 62 20.05 -9.29 5.28
N PRO A 63 21.29 -9.11 4.81
CA PRO A 63 21.93 -10.17 4.04
C PRO A 63 21.97 -11.43 4.90
N LEU A 64 21.47 -12.54 4.36
CA LEU A 64 21.69 -13.86 4.94
C LEU A 64 23.20 -13.98 5.16
N ARG A 65 23.64 -14.07 6.42
CA ARG A 65 25.00 -14.50 6.69
C ARG A 65 25.08 -15.92 6.14
N GLU A 66 25.79 -16.11 5.04
CA GLU A 66 26.25 -17.42 4.65
C GLU A 66 27.00 -17.96 5.88
N GLN A 67 26.47 -19.03 6.47
CA GLN A 67 27.20 -19.77 7.48
C GLN A 67 28.34 -20.43 6.71
N GLU A 68 29.55 -19.88 6.86
CA GLU A 68 30.76 -20.58 6.42
C GLU A 68 30.88 -21.85 7.28
N ASP A 69 30.82 -23.01 6.62
CA ASP A 69 31.01 -24.35 7.21
C ASP A 69 32.43 -24.55 7.77
#